data_AF-A0A1C4DJ53-F1
#
_entry.id   AF-A0A1C4DJ53-F1
#
_cell.length_a   1.000
_cell.length_b   1.000
_cell.length_c   1.000
_cell.angle_alpha   90.00
_cell.angle_beta   90.00
_cell.angle_gamma   90.00
#
_symmetry.space_group_name_H-M   'P 1'
#
loop_
_entity.id
_entity.type
_entity.pdbx_description
1 polymer ?
#
loop_
_entity_poly.entity_id
_entity_poly.type
_entity_poly.pdbx_seq_one_letter_code
_entity_poly.pdbx_strand_id
1 'polypeptide(L)' 'MLKKPTPATPEKIEQISLDALVPQNHLVRKIAKVIDFEFIREAVAPLYCPN' A
#
# COMPACT_ATOMS: atom_id res chain seq x y z
N MET A 1 -1.09 35.22 -29.90
CA MET A 1 -1.17 35.43 -28.43
C MET A 1 -0.79 34.14 -27.74
N LEU A 2 0.27 34.11 -26.93
CA LEU A 2 0.76 32.92 -26.23
C LEU A 2 -0.22 32.49 -25.14
N LYS A 3 -0.69 31.24 -25.20
CA LYS A 3 -1.53 30.61 -24.18
C LYS A 3 -0.68 30.47 -22.91
N LYS A 4 -1.08 31.12 -21.80
CA LYS A 4 -0.39 30.98 -20.51
C LYS A 4 -0.47 29.52 -20.05
N PRO A 5 0.61 28.91 -19.52
CA PRO A 5 0.55 27.55 -19.02
C PRO A 5 -0.45 27.48 -17.86
N THR A 6 -1.46 26.64 -18.02
CA THR A 6 -2.40 26.29 -16.95
C THR A 6 -1.59 25.80 -15.75
N PRO A 7 -1.82 26.31 -14.52
CA PRO A 7 -1.18 25.75 -13.35
C PRO A 7 -1.54 24.26 -13.29
N ALA A 8 -0.52 23.40 -13.26
CA ALA A 8 -0.70 21.98 -13.08
C ALA A 8 -1.58 21.79 -11.84
N THR A 9 -2.72 21.13 -12.01
CA THR A 9 -3.59 20.78 -10.88
C THR A 9 -2.72 19.97 -9.91
N PRO A 10 -2.59 20.38 -8.64
CA PRO A 10 -1.81 19.59 -7.69
C PRO A 10 -2.39 18.18 -7.68
N GLU A 11 -1.54 17.18 -7.91
CA GLU A 11 -1.94 15.79 -7.90
C GLU A 11 -2.62 15.50 -6.56
N LYS A 12 -3.84 14.99 -6.62
CA LYS A 12 -4.64 14.69 -5.44
C LYS A 12 -3.97 13.52 -4.71
N ILE A 13 -3.32 13.80 -3.59
CA ILE A 13 -2.75 12.75 -2.72
C ILE A 13 -3.91 12.03 -2.03
N GLU A 14 -4.09 10.74 -2.36
CA GLU A 14 -5.05 9.90 -1.67
C GLU A 14 -4.38 9.20 -0.49
N GLN A 15 -4.71 9.65 0.72
CA GLN A 15 -4.22 9.03 1.94
C GLN A 15 -5.05 7.79 2.25
N ILE A 16 -4.45 6.62 2.06
CA ILE A 16 -5.10 5.33 2.33
C ILE A 16 -4.69 4.86 3.74
N SER A 17 -5.68 4.58 4.58
CA SER A 17 -5.44 4.01 5.91
C SER A 17 -5.45 2.47 5.84
N LEU A 18 -4.34 1.85 6.27
CA LEU A 18 -4.25 0.39 6.37
C LEU A 18 -5.24 -0.18 7.37
N ASP A 19 -5.53 0.53 8.45
CA ASP A 19 -6.53 0.10 9.43
C ASP A 19 -7.94 0.16 8.87
N ALA A 20 -8.22 1.11 7.96
CA ALA A 20 -9.48 1.16 7.24
C ALA A 20 -9.61 0.01 6.23
N LEU A 21 -8.52 -0.33 5.53
CA LEU A 21 -8.51 -1.45 4.58
C LEU A 21 -8.56 -2.82 5.26
N VAL A 22 -7.96 -2.94 6.45
CA VAL A 22 -7.86 -4.19 7.20
C VAL A 22 -8.38 -3.96 8.62
N PRO A 23 -9.71 -3.83 8.82
CA PRO A 23 -10.28 -3.61 10.15
C PRO A 23 -10.05 -4.80 11.08
N GLN A 24 -10.28 -4.62 12.40
CA GLN A 24 -9.95 -5.65 13.41
C GLN A 24 -10.66 -6.99 13.19
N ASN A 25 -11.92 -6.98 12.72
CA ASN A 25 -12.69 -8.20 12.45
C ASN A 25 -12.47 -8.76 11.03
N HIS A 26 -11.48 -8.24 10.28
CA HIS A 26 -11.20 -8.66 8.91
C HIS A 26 -10.68 -10.10 8.84
N LEU A 27 -11.04 -10.80 7.76
CA LEU A 27 -10.68 -12.22 7.57
C LEU A 27 -9.16 -12.44 7.60
N VAL A 28 -8.39 -11.56 6.94
CA VAL A 28 -6.91 -11.64 6.92
C VAL A 28 -6.32 -11.64 8.34
N ARG A 29 -6.87 -10.85 9.27
CA ARG A 29 -6.41 -10.84 10.67
C ARG A 29 -6.78 -12.11 11.41
N LYS A 30 -7.91 -12.74 11.08
CA LYS A 30 -8.29 -14.05 11.64
C LYS A 30 -7.36 -15.14 11.14
N ILE A 31 -7.01 -15.12 9.86
CA ILE A 31 -6.06 -16.07 9.25
C ILE A 31 -4.67 -15.90 9.84
N ALA A 32 -4.19 -14.66 10.02
CA ALA A 32 -2.88 -14.37 10.61
C ALA A 32 -2.73 -14.86 12.07
N LYS A 33 -3.82 -15.21 12.76
CA LYS A 33 -3.76 -15.83 14.10
C LYS A 33 -3.45 -17.33 14.07
N VAL A 34 -3.63 -17.97 12.90
CA VAL A 34 -3.54 -19.44 12.76
C VAL A 34 -2.52 -19.86 11.70
N ILE A 35 -2.11 -18.95 10.82
CA ILE A 35 -1.06 -19.18 9.83
C ILE A 35 0.07 -18.18 10.10
N ASP A 36 1.28 -18.69 10.25
CA ASP A 36 2.50 -17.89 10.22
C ASP A 36 2.85 -17.55 8.76
N PHE A 37 2.94 -16.26 8.44
CA PHE A 37 3.23 -15.76 7.10
C PHE A 37 4.70 -15.41 6.88
N GLU A 38 5.58 -15.65 7.85
CA GLU A 38 7.00 -15.31 7.70
C GLU A 38 7.66 -16.00 6.50
N PHE A 39 7.19 -17.18 6.10
CA PHE A 39 7.67 -17.88 4.90
C PHE A 39 7.56 -17.03 3.61
N ILE A 40 6.60 -16.08 3.54
CA ILE A 40 6.43 -15.22 2.35
C ILE A 40 7.60 -14.24 2.24
N ARG A 41 8.15 -13.77 3.38
CA ARG A 41 9.22 -12.76 3.41
C ARG A 41 10.45 -13.26 2.67
N GLU A 42 10.87 -14.49 2.95
CA GLU A 42 12.00 -15.12 2.27
C GLU A 42 11.73 -15.29 0.78
N ALA A 43 10.52 -15.74 0.42
CA ALA A 43 10.15 -15.98 -0.98
C ALA A 43 10.15 -14.71 -1.83
N VAL A 44 9.77 -13.56 -1.27
CA VAL A 44 9.67 -12.28 -2.00
C VAL A 44 10.84 -11.34 -1.78
N ALA A 45 11.79 -11.68 -0.90
CA ALA A 45 12.97 -10.86 -0.64
C ALA A 45 13.75 -10.43 -1.89
N PRO A 46 13.91 -11.27 -2.94
CA PRO A 46 14.59 -10.84 -4.18
C PRO A 46 13.86 -9.74 -4.96
N LEU A 47 12.57 -9.50 -4.68
CA LEU A 47 11.76 -8.47 -5.33
C LEU A 47 11.84 -7.11 -4.62
N TYR A 48 12.47 -7.05 -3.45
CA TYR A 48 12.65 -5.78 -2.74
C TYR A 48 13.67 -4.92 -3.48
N CYS A 49 13.41 -3.61 -3.53
CA CYS A 49 14.40 -2.67 -4.03
C CYS A 49 15.66 -2.79 -3.17
N PRO A 50 16.86 -2.86 -3.79
CA PRO A 50 18.09 -2.71 -3.04
C PRO A 50 18.09 -1.33 -2.37
N ASN A 51 18.52 -1.31 -1.10
CA ASN A 51 18.59 -0.11 -0.26
C ASN A 51 19.46 0.99 -0.87
#